data_AF-A0A924YAY5-F1
#
_entry.id   AF-A0A924YAY5-F1
#
_cell.length_a   1.000
_cell.length_b   1.000
_cell.length_c   1.000
_cell.angle_alpha   90.00
_cell.angle_beta   90.00
_cell.angle_gamma   90.00
#
_symmetry.space_group_name_H-M   'P 1'
#
loop_
_entity.id
_entity.type
_entity.pdbx_description
1 polymer ?
#
loop_
_entity_poly.entity_id
_entity_poly.type
_entity_poly.pdbx_seq_one_letter_code
_entity_poly.pdbx_strand_id
1 'polypeptide(L)'
;NFLLRQDVERPFSTDTMVWLDVFSADKLTVPSWYGIRQETWADLAEMKQVLDAGWGDDWKPCRVIAITMLRQHASEHWPIFGYIPQEDGSQIPFGYDHAAKHLVPATLDNTWSLLGYDVSDPFLLSGLMNCGYGERLNPLRERFAQYLNQYHLFNDLEAAFEFRAITNEQVREHAPFYVYGLYLQPSQRGEG
;
A
#
# COMPACT_ATOMS: atom_id res chain seq x y z
N ASN A 1 17.06 -8.17 9.67
CA ASN A 1 15.67 -8.64 9.51
C ASN A 1 14.76 -7.71 10.31
N PHE A 2 13.92 -6.94 9.63
CA PHE A 2 13.01 -5.94 10.21
C PHE A 2 11.65 -6.51 10.62
N LEU A 3 11.33 -7.72 10.17
CA LEU A 3 10.03 -8.34 10.34
C LEU A 3 9.74 -8.70 11.81
N LEU A 4 8.48 -8.55 12.22
CA LEU A 4 8.04 -8.89 13.56
C LEU A 4 7.90 -10.42 13.77
N ARG A 5 7.17 -11.11 12.90
CA ARG A 5 7.28 -12.55 12.68
C ARG A 5 8.53 -12.94 11.89
N GLN A 6 9.14 -14.06 12.26
CA GLN A 6 10.38 -14.58 11.63
C GLN A 6 10.15 -15.77 10.71
N ASP A 7 8.95 -16.35 10.73
CA ASP A 7 8.55 -17.53 9.96
C ASP A 7 7.91 -17.18 8.61
N VAL A 8 7.81 -15.89 8.27
CA VAL A 8 7.21 -15.44 7.02
C VAL A 8 8.28 -15.29 5.93
N GLU A 9 8.14 -16.06 4.85
CA GLU A 9 9.04 -15.99 3.69
C GLU A 9 8.63 -14.94 2.66
N ARG A 10 7.32 -14.73 2.48
CA ARG A 10 6.75 -13.89 1.42
C ARG A 10 5.70 -12.93 2.00
N PRO A 11 6.13 -11.88 2.70
CA PRO A 11 5.20 -10.92 3.27
C PRO A 11 4.56 -10.06 2.17
N PHE A 12 3.35 -9.56 2.43
CA PHE A 12 2.71 -8.55 1.60
C PHE A 12 2.76 -7.20 2.29
N SER A 13 2.98 -6.13 1.55
CA SER A 13 3.09 -4.78 2.08
C SER A 13 2.61 -3.76 1.05
N THR A 14 2.25 -2.55 1.49
CA THR A 14 2.12 -1.41 0.57
C THR A 14 3.47 -0.91 0.04
N ASP A 15 4.56 -1.26 0.72
CA ASP A 15 5.92 -0.84 0.40
C ASP A 15 6.44 -1.63 -0.81
N THR A 16 6.63 -0.94 -1.94
CA THR A 16 7.08 -1.56 -3.19
C THR A 16 8.55 -2.00 -3.16
N MET A 17 9.31 -1.66 -2.10
CA MET A 17 10.64 -2.23 -1.89
C MET A 17 10.61 -3.62 -1.25
N VAL A 18 9.47 -4.04 -0.67
CA VAL A 18 9.32 -5.37 -0.06
C VAL A 18 9.12 -6.45 -1.12
N TRP A 19 8.44 -6.12 -2.22
CA TRP A 19 8.20 -7.02 -3.35
C TRP A 19 8.20 -6.21 -4.64
N LEU A 20 8.85 -6.75 -5.68
CA LEU A 20 8.85 -6.14 -7.00
C LEU A 20 7.48 -6.30 -7.65
N ASP A 21 6.95 -5.20 -8.18
CA ASP A 21 5.78 -5.26 -9.05
C ASP A 21 6.14 -5.90 -10.41
N VAL A 22 5.13 -6.40 -11.10
CA VAL A 22 5.32 -7.12 -12.37
C VAL A 22 5.78 -6.21 -13.51
N PHE A 23 5.45 -4.92 -13.48
CA PHE A 23 5.87 -3.97 -14.51
C PHE A 23 7.37 -3.73 -14.42
N SER A 24 7.90 -3.57 -13.20
CA SER A 24 9.33 -3.46 -12.95
C SER A 24 10.09 -4.76 -13.22
N ALA A 25 9.58 -5.90 -12.73
CA ALA A 25 10.25 -7.20 -12.86
C ALA A 25 10.38 -7.64 -14.32
N ASP A 26 9.33 -7.44 -15.12
CA ASP A 26 9.29 -7.84 -16.53
C ASP A 26 9.62 -6.69 -17.49
N LYS A 27 9.91 -5.49 -16.97
CA LYS A 27 10.26 -4.28 -17.75
C LYS A 27 9.18 -3.91 -18.77
N LEU A 28 7.92 -3.97 -18.34
CA LEU A 28 6.78 -3.60 -19.16
C LEU A 28 6.76 -2.09 -19.42
N THR A 29 6.33 -1.68 -20.61
CA THR A 29 6.16 -0.27 -20.95
C THR A 29 4.93 0.27 -20.24
N VAL A 30 5.13 1.19 -19.31
CA VAL A 30 4.07 1.91 -18.58
C VAL A 30 3.91 3.34 -19.14
N PRO A 31 2.73 3.96 -19.03
CA PRO A 31 2.55 5.35 -19.45
C PRO A 31 3.35 6.30 -18.55
N SER A 32 3.52 7.54 -18.99
CA SER A 32 4.25 8.57 -18.22
C SER A 32 3.59 8.91 -16.88
N TRP A 33 2.31 8.60 -16.74
CA TRP A 33 1.54 8.71 -15.51
C TRP A 33 0.49 7.60 -15.49
N TYR A 34 0.44 6.82 -14.41
CA TYR A 34 -0.58 5.78 -14.19
C TYR A 34 -1.12 5.78 -12.77
N GLY A 35 -0.67 6.71 -11.93
CA GLY A 35 -1.12 6.82 -10.56
C GLY A 35 -0.34 7.85 -9.76
N ILE A 36 -0.73 7.99 -8.51
CA ILE A 36 -0.40 9.15 -7.70
C ILE A 36 0.69 8.85 -6.67
N ARG A 37 0.88 7.57 -6.36
CA ARG A 37 1.77 7.15 -5.28
C ARG A 37 2.72 6.08 -5.78
N GLN A 38 3.98 6.47 -5.91
CA GLN A 38 5.03 5.56 -6.36
C GLN A 38 4.58 4.79 -7.62
N GLU A 39 4.69 3.46 -7.59
CA GLU A 39 4.37 2.54 -8.66
C GLU A 39 2.95 1.95 -8.51
N THR A 40 2.04 2.63 -7.78
CA THR A 40 0.64 2.21 -7.67
C THR A 40 -0.22 2.78 -8.78
N TRP A 41 -1.17 1.97 -9.27
CA TRP A 41 -2.08 2.34 -10.34
C TRP A 41 -3.35 3.00 -9.80
N ALA A 42 -3.77 4.11 -10.41
CA ALA A 42 -5.03 4.77 -10.11
C ALA A 42 -6.20 4.15 -10.89
N ASP A 43 -5.95 3.60 -12.08
CA ASP A 43 -6.96 2.96 -12.93
C ASP A 43 -6.66 1.46 -13.14
N LEU A 44 -7.55 0.61 -12.61
CA LEU A 44 -7.46 -0.85 -12.69
C LEU A 44 -7.65 -1.38 -14.13
N ALA A 45 -8.52 -0.74 -14.91
CA ALA A 45 -8.76 -1.17 -16.29
C ALA A 45 -7.56 -0.82 -17.17
N GLU A 46 -6.99 0.37 -17.01
CA GLU A 46 -5.78 0.78 -17.70
C GLU A 46 -4.59 -0.13 -17.32
N MET A 47 -4.41 -0.40 -16.04
CA MET A 47 -3.39 -1.34 -15.55
C MET A 47 -3.50 -2.70 -16.24
N LYS A 48 -4.71 -3.25 -16.34
CA LYS A 48 -4.96 -4.54 -17.00
C LYS A 48 -4.68 -4.48 -18.50
N GLN A 49 -5.01 -3.38 -19.18
CA GLN A 49 -4.69 -3.20 -20.59
C GLN A 49 -3.18 -3.17 -20.83
N VAL A 50 -2.42 -2.53 -19.95
CA VAL A 50 -0.95 -2.50 -20.04
C VAL A 50 -0.36 -3.89 -19.82
N LEU A 51 -0.88 -4.67 -18.86
CA LEU A 51 -0.48 -6.07 -18.69
C LEU A 51 -0.79 -6.92 -19.91
N ASP A 52 -2.01 -6.83 -20.44
CA ASP A 52 -2.45 -7.59 -21.62
C ASP A 52 -1.62 -7.22 -22.86
N ALA A 53 -1.28 -5.93 -23.05
CA ALA A 53 -0.43 -5.49 -24.16
C ALA A 53 1.04 -5.91 -23.97
N GLY A 54 1.54 -5.86 -22.73
CA GLY A 54 2.93 -6.16 -22.41
C GLY A 54 3.26 -7.66 -22.47
N TRP A 55 2.35 -8.51 -21.99
CA TRP A 55 2.54 -9.96 -22.01
C TRP A 55 1.91 -10.66 -23.21
N GLY A 56 0.88 -10.07 -23.84
CA GLY A 56 0.19 -10.70 -24.97
C GLY A 56 -0.32 -12.10 -24.62
N ASP A 57 0.11 -13.10 -25.41
CA ASP A 57 -0.25 -14.50 -25.20
C ASP A 57 0.57 -15.18 -24.09
N ASP A 58 1.71 -14.61 -23.68
CA ASP A 58 2.62 -15.14 -22.65
C ASP A 58 2.26 -14.65 -21.24
N TRP A 59 0.97 -14.59 -20.93
CA TRP A 59 0.48 -14.06 -19.66
C TRP A 59 0.99 -14.88 -18.47
N LYS A 60 1.71 -14.23 -17.55
CA LYS A 60 2.28 -14.88 -16.38
C LYS A 60 1.34 -14.81 -15.19
N PRO A 61 1.27 -15.85 -14.35
CA PRO A 61 0.50 -15.80 -13.11
C PRO A 61 0.91 -14.60 -12.24
N CYS A 62 -0.03 -13.70 -11.99
CA CYS A 62 0.16 -12.56 -11.11
C CYS A 62 -1.06 -12.35 -10.21
N ARG A 63 -0.86 -11.56 -9.15
CA ARG A 63 -1.93 -11.15 -8.23
C ARG A 63 -2.11 -9.66 -8.33
N VAL A 64 -3.36 -9.23 -8.46
CA VAL A 64 -3.72 -7.82 -8.38
C VAL A 64 -4.13 -7.52 -6.95
N ILE A 65 -3.39 -6.63 -6.31
CA ILE A 65 -3.65 -6.17 -4.94
C ILE A 65 -4.16 -4.74 -5.00
N ALA A 66 -5.36 -4.53 -4.47
CA ALA A 66 -5.88 -3.20 -4.23
C ALA A 66 -5.49 -2.71 -2.84
N ILE A 67 -5.15 -1.43 -2.73
CA ILE A 67 -4.72 -0.78 -1.50
C ILE A 67 -5.74 0.30 -1.15
N THR A 68 -6.21 0.29 0.09
CA THR A 68 -7.08 1.36 0.61
C THR A 68 -6.45 1.97 1.84
N MET A 69 -6.48 3.29 1.96
CA MET A 69 -6.13 3.96 3.20
C MET A 69 -7.38 4.12 4.06
N LEU A 70 -7.35 3.65 5.30
CA LEU A 70 -8.47 3.81 6.22
C LEU A 70 -8.50 5.23 6.78
N ARG A 71 -9.65 5.91 6.61
CA ARG A 71 -9.82 7.30 7.04
C ARG A 71 -9.93 7.46 8.56
N GLN A 72 -10.28 6.39 9.27
CA GLN A 72 -10.42 6.44 10.73
C GLN A 72 -9.08 6.85 11.36
N HIS A 73 -9.10 7.92 12.14
CA HIS A 73 -7.96 8.50 12.84
C HIS A 73 -6.83 9.08 11.98
N ALA A 74 -7.02 9.33 10.68
CA ALA A 74 -6.28 10.42 10.07
C ALA A 74 -6.77 11.69 10.78
N SER A 75 -5.90 12.41 11.48
CA SER A 75 -6.24 13.76 11.95
C SER A 75 -6.84 14.54 10.78
N GLU A 76 -7.69 15.54 11.05
CA GLU A 76 -8.44 16.35 10.06
C GLU A 76 -7.59 16.97 8.93
N HIS A 77 -6.27 16.81 8.96
CA HIS A 77 -5.34 17.15 7.91
C HIS A 77 -4.80 15.89 7.24
N TRP A 78 -5.33 15.62 6.04
CA TRP A 78 -4.74 14.66 5.11
C TRP A 78 -3.36 15.13 4.64
N PRO A 79 -2.44 14.20 4.34
CA PRO A 79 -1.13 14.57 3.86
C PRO A 79 -1.28 15.28 2.51
N ILE A 80 -0.75 16.51 2.47
CA ILE A 80 -0.58 17.31 1.28
C ILE A 80 0.81 16.97 0.75
N PHE A 81 0.89 16.41 -0.45
CA PHE A 81 2.14 16.09 -1.13
C PHE A 81 2.72 17.29 -1.87
N GLY A 82 1.90 18.32 -2.11
CA GLY A 82 2.35 19.56 -2.73
C GLY A 82 1.19 20.49 -3.06
N TYR A 83 1.44 21.44 -3.95
CA TYR A 83 0.45 22.39 -4.42
C TYR A 83 0.48 22.49 -5.94
N ILE A 84 -0.69 22.50 -6.56
CA ILE A 84 -0.82 22.68 -8.01
C ILE A 84 -1.11 24.16 -8.26
N PRO A 85 -0.24 24.88 -8.99
CA PRO A 85 -0.49 26.27 -9.36
C PRO A 85 -1.68 26.36 -10.33
N GLN A 86 -2.51 27.37 -10.13
CA GLN A 86 -3.64 27.71 -11.00
C GLN A 86 -3.31 28.94 -11.85
N GLU A 87 -4.04 29.14 -12.95
CA GLU A 87 -3.84 30.27 -13.87
C GLU A 87 -4.10 31.64 -13.21
N ASP A 88 -4.97 31.68 -12.19
CA ASP A 88 -5.27 32.88 -11.40
C ASP A 88 -4.22 33.19 -10.31
N GLY A 89 -3.14 32.41 -10.25
CA GLY A 89 -2.08 32.51 -9.26
C GLY A 89 -2.41 31.85 -7.91
N SER A 90 -3.62 31.28 -7.75
CA SER A 90 -3.95 30.47 -6.58
C SER A 90 -3.26 29.11 -6.62
N GLN A 91 -3.29 28.41 -5.49
CA GLN A 91 -2.71 27.08 -5.33
C GLN A 91 -3.73 26.16 -4.69
N ILE A 92 -3.94 24.99 -5.29
CA ILE A 92 -4.76 23.94 -4.69
C ILE A 92 -3.86 22.89 -4.04
N PRO A 93 -4.16 22.44 -2.81
CA PRO A 93 -3.40 21.38 -2.18
C PRO A 93 -3.57 20.09 -2.98
N PHE A 94 -2.43 19.51 -3.36
CA PHE A 94 -2.34 18.19 -3.95
C PHE A 94 -2.15 17.17 -2.83
N GLY A 95 -3.21 16.43 -2.54
CA GLY A 95 -3.24 15.44 -1.46
C GLY A 95 -4.15 14.27 -1.85
N TYR A 96 -4.48 13.42 -0.88
CA TYR A 96 -5.35 12.27 -1.14
C TYR A 96 -6.74 12.63 -1.67
N ASP A 97 -7.31 13.79 -1.33
CA ASP A 97 -8.64 14.18 -1.81
C ASP A 97 -8.62 14.53 -3.29
N HIS A 98 -7.52 15.14 -3.72
CA HIS A 98 -7.27 15.33 -5.14
C HIS A 98 -7.08 13.96 -5.81
N ALA A 99 -6.29 13.09 -5.18
CA ALA A 99 -5.97 11.79 -5.73
C ALA A 99 -7.19 10.87 -5.91
N ALA A 100 -8.09 10.88 -4.93
CA ALA A 100 -9.29 10.06 -4.92
C ALA A 100 -10.20 10.32 -6.13
N LYS A 101 -10.13 11.51 -6.74
CA LYS A 101 -10.92 11.87 -7.94
C LYS A 101 -10.48 11.12 -9.19
N HIS A 102 -9.29 10.55 -9.19
CA HIS A 102 -8.72 9.82 -10.32
C HIS A 102 -8.74 8.31 -10.13
N LEU A 103 -9.25 7.80 -9.00
CA LEU A 103 -9.27 6.37 -8.73
C LEU A 103 -10.41 5.68 -9.48
N VAL A 104 -10.08 4.64 -10.24
CA VAL A 104 -11.01 3.84 -11.02
C VAL A 104 -10.68 2.34 -10.81
N PRO A 105 -11.51 1.57 -10.08
CA PRO A 105 -12.71 2.00 -9.37
C PRO A 105 -12.39 2.84 -8.12
N ALA A 106 -13.26 3.79 -7.81
CA ALA A 106 -13.14 4.62 -6.60
C ALA A 106 -13.54 3.88 -5.31
N THR A 107 -14.22 2.74 -5.43
CA THR A 107 -14.70 1.92 -4.32
C THR A 107 -14.26 0.48 -4.49
N LEU A 108 -14.10 -0.22 -3.37
CA LEU A 108 -13.87 -1.66 -3.36
C LEU A 108 -15.09 -2.40 -3.92
N ASP A 109 -14.81 -3.49 -4.62
CA ASP A 109 -15.82 -4.48 -4.99
C ASP A 109 -15.95 -5.52 -3.86
N ASN A 110 -17.18 -5.89 -3.51
CA ASN A 110 -17.46 -6.84 -2.42
C ASN A 110 -16.94 -8.26 -2.68
N THR A 111 -16.52 -8.57 -3.91
CA THR A 111 -15.87 -9.83 -4.27
C THR A 111 -14.38 -9.87 -3.90
N TRP A 112 -13.78 -8.73 -3.56
CA TRP A 112 -12.35 -8.65 -3.24
C TRP A 112 -12.10 -9.10 -1.80
N SER A 113 -11.12 -9.99 -1.63
CA SER A 113 -10.83 -10.59 -0.32
C SER A 113 -9.80 -9.77 0.44
N LEU A 114 -10.14 -9.31 1.65
CA LEU A 114 -9.17 -8.66 2.53
C LEU A 114 -8.04 -9.63 2.90
N LEU A 115 -6.81 -9.23 2.61
CA LEU A 115 -5.59 -9.96 2.96
C LEU A 115 -5.07 -9.56 4.35
N GLY A 116 -5.39 -8.35 4.81
CA GLY A 116 -4.99 -7.81 6.11
C GLY A 116 -4.65 -6.34 6.02
N TYR A 117 -4.10 -5.80 7.11
CA TYR A 117 -3.73 -4.40 7.23
C TYR A 117 -2.22 -4.20 7.36
N ASP A 118 -1.68 -3.26 6.60
CA ASP A 118 -0.33 -2.73 6.73
C ASP A 118 -0.37 -1.35 7.41
N VAL A 119 0.76 -0.90 7.94
CA VAL A 119 0.90 0.41 8.58
C VAL A 119 2.08 1.12 7.94
N SER A 120 1.80 2.16 7.15
CA SER A 120 2.81 2.79 6.29
C SER A 120 2.71 4.31 6.29
N ASP A 121 3.79 4.98 5.91
CA ASP A 121 3.85 6.45 5.85
C ASP A 121 3.11 7.02 4.59
N PRO A 122 3.10 8.35 4.35
CA PRO A 122 2.51 8.93 3.16
C PRO A 122 3.26 8.59 1.86
N PHE A 123 4.38 7.89 1.91
CA PHE A 123 5.12 7.40 0.76
C PHE A 123 5.14 5.87 0.73
N LEU A 124 4.21 5.22 1.43
CA LEU A 124 4.03 3.77 1.48
C LEU A 124 5.22 3.00 2.08
N LEU A 125 6.17 3.66 2.74
CA LEU A 125 7.20 2.98 3.52
C LEU A 125 6.54 2.24 4.69
N SER A 126 6.71 0.91 4.74
CA SER A 126 6.02 0.10 5.75
C SER A 126 6.72 0.15 7.09
N GLY A 127 5.94 0.53 8.11
CA GLY A 127 6.29 0.41 9.51
C GLY A 127 6.46 -1.03 9.97
N LEU A 128 5.79 -2.01 9.34
CA LEU A 128 5.92 -3.43 9.70
C LEU A 128 7.20 -4.06 9.16
N MET A 129 7.71 -3.57 8.04
CA MET A 129 8.70 -4.33 7.24
C MET A 129 9.95 -3.56 6.87
N ASN A 130 9.92 -2.22 6.91
CA ASN A 130 11.00 -1.39 6.40
C ASN A 130 11.37 -0.23 7.31
N CYS A 131 10.97 -0.29 8.59
CA CYS A 131 11.40 0.66 9.62
C CYS A 131 12.45 0.03 10.56
N GLY A 132 13.52 0.78 10.81
CA GLY A 132 14.60 0.38 11.70
C GLY A 132 14.29 0.63 13.18
N TYR A 133 13.63 -0.31 13.86
CA TYR A 133 13.31 -0.16 15.29
C TYR A 133 14.50 -0.36 16.25
N GLY A 134 15.62 -0.91 15.77
CA GLY A 134 16.78 -1.21 16.62
C GLY A 134 16.43 -2.12 17.79
N GLU A 135 16.86 -1.76 19.01
CA GLU A 135 16.60 -2.53 20.23
C GLU A 135 15.10 -2.64 20.58
N ARG A 136 14.26 -1.75 20.04
CA ARG A 136 12.80 -1.74 20.27
C ARG A 136 12.07 -2.82 19.48
N LEU A 137 12.75 -3.49 18.55
CA LEU A 137 12.15 -4.51 17.70
C LEU A 137 11.61 -5.70 18.52
N ASN A 138 12.36 -6.21 19.50
CA ASN A 138 11.94 -7.39 20.26
C ASN A 138 10.67 -7.14 21.09
N PRO A 139 10.52 -6.02 21.84
CA PRO A 139 9.24 -5.68 22.48
C PRO A 139 8.07 -5.61 21.50
N LEU A 140 8.28 -5.08 20.29
CA LEU A 140 7.24 -5.05 19.25
C LEU A 140 6.87 -6.45 18.78
N ARG A 141 7.84 -7.36 18.63
CA ARG A 141 7.59 -8.77 18.30
C ARG A 141 6.73 -9.45 19.35
N GLU A 142 7.14 -9.37 20.60
CA GLU A 142 6.44 -9.99 21.74
C GLU A 142 4.99 -9.53 21.82
N ARG A 143 4.74 -8.24 21.56
CA ARG A 143 3.39 -7.68 21.58
C ARG A 143 2.57 -8.04 20.35
N PHE A 144 3.11 -7.79 19.16
CA PHE A 144 2.32 -7.70 17.93
C PHE A 144 2.37 -8.94 17.03
N ALA A 145 3.36 -9.82 17.16
CA ALA A 145 3.51 -10.95 16.24
C ALA A 145 2.27 -11.89 16.21
N GLN A 146 1.56 -12.01 17.33
CA GLN A 146 0.33 -12.80 17.45
C GLN A 146 -0.86 -12.26 16.63
N TYR A 147 -0.86 -10.96 16.29
CA TYR A 147 -1.92 -10.32 15.49
C TYR A 147 -1.58 -10.30 13.99
N LEU A 148 -0.44 -10.85 13.60
CA LEU A 148 -0.01 -10.91 12.21
C LEU A 148 -0.38 -12.25 11.58
N ASN A 149 -0.98 -12.20 10.41
CA ASN A 149 -1.33 -13.38 9.64
C ASN A 149 -0.15 -13.93 8.82
N GLN A 150 -0.41 -14.95 7.99
CA GLN A 150 0.59 -15.62 7.15
C GLN A 150 1.31 -14.70 6.14
N TYR A 151 0.74 -13.54 5.82
CA TYR A 151 1.32 -12.53 4.93
C TYR A 151 2.07 -11.42 5.68
N HIS A 152 2.25 -11.56 7.00
CA HIS A 152 2.80 -10.52 7.86
C HIS A 152 1.95 -9.25 7.95
N LEU A 153 0.65 -9.34 7.66
CA LEU A 153 -0.30 -8.25 7.80
C LEU A 153 -1.11 -8.42 9.08
N PHE A 154 -1.57 -7.32 9.68
CA PHE A 154 -2.51 -7.40 10.79
C PHE A 154 -3.84 -8.00 10.32
N ASN A 155 -4.37 -8.98 11.05
CA ASN A 155 -5.74 -9.47 10.86
C ASN A 155 -6.77 -8.71 11.72
N ASP A 156 -6.29 -7.98 12.73
CA ASP A 156 -7.08 -7.18 13.65
C ASP A 156 -6.83 -5.69 13.42
N LEU A 157 -7.91 -4.92 13.26
CA LEU A 157 -7.82 -3.51 12.92
C LEU A 157 -7.39 -2.65 14.11
N GLU A 158 -7.78 -3.01 15.33
CA GLU A 158 -7.40 -2.29 16.55
C GLU A 158 -5.89 -2.42 16.81
N ALA A 159 -5.34 -3.62 16.65
CA ALA A 159 -3.91 -3.90 16.73
C ALA A 159 -3.11 -3.09 15.69
N ALA A 160 -3.62 -2.96 14.45
CA ALA A 160 -2.98 -2.14 13.43
C ALA A 160 -2.95 -0.64 13.83
N PHE A 161 -4.02 -0.12 14.41
CA PHE A 161 -4.07 1.25 14.90
C PHE A 161 -3.18 1.50 16.12
N GLU A 162 -3.12 0.54 17.04
CA GLU A 162 -2.22 0.58 18.18
C GLU A 162 -0.75 0.58 17.73
N PHE A 163 -0.40 -0.32 16.79
CA PHE A 163 0.92 -0.36 16.19
C PHE A 163 1.27 0.97 15.53
N ARG A 164 0.35 1.54 14.72
CA ARG A 164 0.52 2.86 14.11
C ARG A 164 0.84 3.96 15.13
N ALA A 165 0.15 3.98 16.27
CA ALA A 165 0.41 4.99 17.31
C ALA A 165 1.84 4.87 17.86
N ILE A 166 2.30 3.64 18.10
CA ILE A 166 3.67 3.37 18.57
C ILE A 166 4.70 3.71 17.49
N THR A 167 4.46 3.31 16.24
CA THR A 167 5.36 3.61 15.12
C THR A 167 5.50 5.11 14.90
N ASN A 168 4.41 5.88 14.99
CA ASN A 168 4.45 7.35 14.95
C ASN A 168 5.36 7.96 16.01
N GLU A 169 5.37 7.39 17.22
CA GLU A 169 6.21 7.88 18.31
C GLU A 169 7.69 7.48 18.14
N GLN A 170 7.93 6.27 17.65
CA GLN A 170 9.26 5.65 17.59
C GLN A 170 10.04 5.95 16.30
N VAL A 171 9.34 6.24 15.20
CA VAL A 171 9.89 6.50 13.85
C VAL A 171 9.37 7.86 13.38
N ARG A 172 9.74 8.91 14.12
CA ARG A 172 9.18 10.26 13.97
C ARG A 172 9.50 10.90 12.63
N GLU A 173 10.63 10.54 12.04
CA GLU A 173 11.08 11.00 10.73
C GLU A 173 10.15 10.57 9.58
N HIS A 174 9.37 9.51 9.78
CA HIS A 174 8.38 9.00 8.82
C HIS A 174 6.93 9.23 9.27
N ALA A 175 6.71 9.73 10.49
CA ALA A 175 5.38 10.06 10.94
C ALA A 175 4.79 11.24 10.11
N PRO A 176 3.46 11.25 9.84
CA PRO A 176 2.46 10.30 10.31
C PRO A 176 2.35 9.02 9.45
N PHE A 177 2.20 7.88 10.12
CA PHE A 177 1.79 6.59 9.56
C PHE A 177 0.26 6.47 9.49
N TYR A 178 -0.21 5.68 8.52
CA TYR A 178 -1.61 5.38 8.25
C TYR A 178 -1.82 3.87 8.18
N VAL A 179 -3.05 3.42 8.45
CA VAL A 179 -3.43 2.01 8.28
C VAL A 179 -3.97 1.81 6.87
N TYR A 180 -3.43 0.83 6.15
CA TYR A 180 -3.87 0.47 4.82
C TYR A 180 -4.43 -0.95 4.79
N GLY A 181 -5.61 -1.13 4.21
CA GLY A 181 -6.14 -2.46 3.90
C GLY A 181 -5.66 -2.93 2.54
N LEU A 182 -5.14 -4.16 2.47
CA LEU A 182 -4.74 -4.83 1.22
C LEU A 182 -5.79 -5.86 0.83
N TYR A 183 -6.25 -5.81 -0.42
CA TYR A 183 -7.33 -6.66 -0.92
C TYR A 183 -6.89 -7.40 -2.17
N LEU A 184 -7.13 -8.70 -2.21
CA LEU A 184 -6.92 -9.51 -3.39
C LEU A 184 -8.10 -9.37 -4.34
N GLN A 185 -7.84 -8.88 -5.54
CA GLN A 185 -8.81 -8.86 -6.63
C GLN A 185 -8.95 -10.27 -7.22
N PRO A 186 -10.17 -10.80 -7.43
CA PRO A 186 -10.38 -12.13 -7.99
C PRO A 186 -9.81 -12.24 -9.40
N SER A 187 -9.00 -13.25 -9.68
CA SER A 187 -8.43 -13.42 -11.02
C SER A 187 -9.55 -13.53 -12.07
N GLN A 188 -9.46 -12.73 -13.12
CA GLN A 188 -10.40 -12.80 -14.26
C GLN A 188 -9.94 -13.75 -15.37
N ARG A 189 -8.68 -14.20 -15.32
CA ARG A 189 -8.13 -15.24 -16.18
C ARG A 189 -7.77 -16.42 -15.29
N GLY A 190 -8.28 -17.61 -15.62
CA GLY A 190 -8.22 -18.79 -14.75
C GLY A 190 -6.84 -18.99 -14.14
N GLU A 191 -6.78 -19.28 -12.85
CA GLU A 191 -5.58 -19.80 -12.22
C GLU A 191 -5.19 -21.09 -12.96
N GLY A 192 -4.14 -20.99 -13.78
CA GLY A 192 -3.54 -22.13 -14.47
C GLY A 192 -2.69 -22.98 -13.55
#